data_AF-A0A4Y7PZG4-F1
#
_entry.id   AF-A0A4Y7PZG4-F1
#
_cell.length_a   1.000
_cell.length_b   1.000
_cell.length_c   1.000
_cell.angle_alpha   90.00
_cell.angle_beta   90.00
_cell.angle_gamma   90.00
#
_symmetry.space_group_name_H-M   'P 1'
#
loop_
_entity.id
_entity.type
_entity.pdbx_description
1 polymer ?
#
loop_
_entity_poly.entity_id
_entity_poly.type
_entity_poly.pdbx_seq_one_letter_code
_entity_poly.pdbx_strand_id
1 'polypeptide(L)'
;MAGSKPKSSSSLRQPENPIAAFFWRRRMWVETTFALSMMEPWEKLLLLFIFSALTTLLVTGLYKYLPHHLHTMQTRARFYLLGQDGGKDDGPWSGWADRDL
;
A
#
# COMPACT_ATOMS: atom_id res chain seq x y z
N MET A 1 -19.81 28.12 -53.04
CA MET A 1 -18.51 27.72 -52.48
C MET A 1 -18.70 27.36 -51.01
N ALA A 2 -18.90 26.08 -50.70
CA ALA A 2 -19.11 25.62 -49.32
C ALA A 2 -17.74 25.36 -48.69
N GLY A 3 -17.34 26.20 -47.73
CA GLY A 3 -16.11 26.02 -46.97
C GLY A 3 -16.21 24.81 -46.04
N SER A 4 -15.48 23.75 -46.34
CA SER A 4 -15.29 22.61 -45.45
C SER A 4 -14.45 23.05 -44.25
N LYS A 5 -15.03 22.97 -43.04
CA LYS A 5 -14.31 23.28 -41.80
C LYS A 5 -13.15 22.28 -41.61
N PRO A 6 -11.96 22.76 -41.18
CA PRO A 6 -10.81 21.88 -40.97
C PRO A 6 -11.08 20.90 -39.82
N LYS A 7 -10.81 19.61 -40.06
CA LYS A 7 -10.85 18.54 -39.05
C LYS A 7 -9.71 18.78 -38.06
N SER A 8 -10.03 19.36 -36.90
CA SER A 8 -9.07 19.56 -35.80
C SER A 8 -8.61 18.21 -35.26
N SER A 9 -7.30 17.98 -35.29
CA SER A 9 -6.61 16.80 -34.78
C SER A 9 -6.70 16.75 -33.24
N SER A 10 -7.53 15.85 -32.74
CA SER A 10 -7.92 15.70 -31.33
C SER A 10 -6.87 15.07 -30.41
N SER A 11 -5.61 14.92 -30.83
CA SER A 11 -4.60 14.16 -30.06
C SER A 11 -4.06 14.88 -28.82
N LEU A 12 -4.32 16.19 -28.66
CA LEU A 12 -3.81 16.99 -27.54
C LEU A 12 -4.88 17.36 -26.50
N ARG A 13 -6.12 16.88 -26.63
CA ARG A 13 -7.17 17.19 -25.65
C ARG A 13 -6.90 16.41 -24.36
N GLN A 14 -6.64 17.12 -23.27
CA GLN A 14 -6.67 16.55 -21.92
C GLN A 14 -8.02 15.85 -21.71
N PRO A 15 -8.02 14.59 -21.26
CA PRO A 15 -9.27 13.88 -21.03
C PRO A 15 -10.05 14.56 -19.90
N GLU A 16 -11.35 14.78 -20.13
CA GLU A 16 -12.25 15.50 -19.19
C GLU A 16 -12.49 14.73 -17.87
N ASN A 17 -12.06 13.47 -17.80
CA ASN A 17 -12.22 12.62 -16.63
C ASN A 17 -11.03 12.71 -15.66
N PRO A 18 -11.25 12.88 -14.34
CA PRO A 18 -10.17 13.04 -13.36
C PRO A 18 -9.26 11.81 -13.26
N ILE A 19 -9.81 10.61 -13.42
CA ILE A 19 -9.05 9.35 -13.43
C ILE A 19 -8.17 9.28 -14.69
N ALA A 20 -8.71 9.66 -15.85
CA ALA A 20 -7.96 9.68 -17.09
C ALA A 20 -6.86 10.75 -17.07
N ALA A 21 -7.11 11.91 -16.45
CA ALA A 21 -6.11 12.94 -16.22
C ALA A 21 -4.99 12.46 -15.28
N PHE A 22 -5.31 11.64 -14.27
CA PHE A 22 -4.33 11.03 -13.38
C PHE A 22 -3.43 10.02 -14.11
N PHE A 23 -4.02 9.11 -14.90
CA PHE A 23 -3.26 8.19 -15.75
C PHE A 23 -2.42 8.93 -16.80
N TRP A 24 -2.96 10.01 -17.38
CA TRP A 24 -2.25 10.85 -18.34
C TRP A 24 -1.05 11.55 -17.70
N ARG A 25 -1.19 12.11 -16.50
CA ARG A 25 -0.05 12.70 -15.75
C ARG A 25 0.98 11.64 -15.38
N ARG A 26 0.54 10.48 -14.88
CA ARG A 26 1.44 9.36 -14.52
C ARG A 26 2.23 8.90 -15.75
N ARG A 27 1.56 8.80 -16.91
CA ARG A 27 2.19 8.47 -18.20
C ARG A 27 3.20 9.53 -18.62
N MET A 28 2.82 10.81 -18.57
CA MET A 28 3.73 11.92 -18.92
C MET A 28 4.96 11.96 -18.02
N TRP A 29 4.81 11.70 -16.71
CA TRP A 29 5.94 11.65 -15.76
C TRP A 29 6.91 10.52 -16.06
N VAL A 30 6.39 9.34 -16.44
CA VAL A 30 7.19 8.18 -16.87
C VAL A 30 7.94 8.49 -18.17
N GLU A 31 7.33 9.23 -19.10
CA GLU A 31 7.98 9.63 -20.36
C GLU A 31 9.10 10.67 -20.14
N THR A 32 9.05 11.51 -19.10
CA THR A 32 9.99 12.62 -18.87
C THR A 32 11.29 12.30 -18.11
N THR A 33 11.38 11.22 -17.33
CA THR A 33 12.64 10.90 -16.63
C THR A 33 13.67 10.39 -17.64
N PHE A 34 14.69 11.19 -17.94
CA PHE A 34 15.74 11.06 -18.96
C PHE A 34 16.18 9.62 -19.31
N ALA A 35 16.33 8.74 -18.31
CA ALA A 35 16.70 7.33 -18.48
C ALA A 35 15.64 6.48 -19.24
N LEU A 36 14.35 6.81 -19.12
CA LEU A 36 13.28 6.20 -19.90
C LEU A 36 13.21 6.71 -21.33
N SER A 37 13.80 7.85 -21.69
CA SER A 37 13.77 8.33 -23.08
C SER A 37 14.76 7.57 -23.97
N MET A 38 15.89 7.14 -23.40
CA MET A 38 16.98 6.42 -24.08
C MET A 38 16.75 4.92 -24.23
N MET A 39 15.85 4.36 -23.42
CA MET A 39 15.58 2.93 -23.34
C MET A 39 14.58 2.50 -24.43
N GLU A 40 14.68 1.27 -24.95
CA GLU A 40 13.79 0.85 -26.03
C GLU A 40 12.33 0.73 -25.55
N PRO A 41 11.32 0.95 -26.42
CA PRO A 41 9.90 0.91 -26.03
C PRO A 41 9.48 -0.40 -25.34
N TRP A 42 10.11 -1.52 -25.72
CA TRP A 42 9.85 -2.84 -25.15
C TRP A 42 10.45 -3.02 -23.75
N GLU A 43 11.64 -2.48 -23.50
CA GLU A 43 12.30 -2.55 -22.18
C GLU A 43 11.51 -1.76 -21.12
N LYS A 44 10.89 -0.64 -21.51
CA LYS A 44 9.98 0.12 -20.62
C LYS A 44 8.76 -0.71 -20.22
N LEU A 45 8.21 -1.50 -21.13
CA LEU A 45 7.08 -2.39 -20.86
C LEU A 45 7.48 -3.51 -19.89
N LEU A 46 8.67 -4.10 -20.07
CA LEU A 46 9.21 -5.12 -19.16
C LEU A 46 9.43 -4.56 -17.75
N LEU A 47 10.01 -3.37 -17.62
CA LEU A 47 10.22 -2.73 -16.32
C LEU A 47 8.90 -2.41 -15.62
N LEU A 48 7.90 -1.89 -16.34
CA LEU A 48 6.56 -1.67 -15.78
C LEU A 48 5.92 -2.97 -15.30
N PHE A 49 6.07 -4.05 -16.08
CA PHE A 49 5.55 -5.36 -15.71
C PHE A 49 6.23 -5.88 -14.44
N ILE A 50 7.57 -5.88 -14.40
CA ILE A 50 8.35 -6.32 -13.23
C ILE A 50 8.03 -5.48 -12.01
N PHE A 51 7.99 -4.15 -12.13
CA PHE A 51 7.65 -3.24 -11.04
C PHE A 51 6.23 -3.48 -10.53
N SER A 52 5.27 -3.69 -11.44
CA SER A 52 3.89 -4.00 -11.07
C SER A 52 3.79 -5.35 -10.35
N ALA A 53 4.52 -6.37 -10.82
CA ALA A 53 4.57 -7.70 -10.21
C ALA A 53 5.21 -7.66 -8.82
N LEU A 54 6.31 -6.91 -8.65
CA LEU A 54 6.94 -6.67 -7.34
C LEU A 54 6.00 -5.94 -6.39
N THR A 55 5.31 -4.91 -6.88
CA THR A 55 4.38 -4.12 -6.06
C THR A 55 3.18 -4.96 -5.64
N THR A 56 2.58 -5.75 -6.55
CA THR A 56 1.47 -6.64 -6.20
C THR A 56 1.91 -7.74 -5.27
N LEU A 57 3.12 -8.30 -5.44
CA LEU A 57 3.69 -9.28 -4.51
C LEU A 57 3.91 -8.67 -3.12
N LEU A 58 4.48 -7.46 -3.04
CA LEU A 58 4.65 -6.72 -1.80
C LEU A 58 3.32 -6.44 -1.12
N VAL A 59 2.34 -5.93 -1.84
CA VAL A 59 1.00 -5.65 -1.32
C VAL A 59 0.34 -6.93 -0.82
N THR A 60 0.40 -8.01 -1.60
CA THR A 60 -0.16 -9.32 -1.22
C THR A 60 0.53 -9.90 0.01
N GLY A 61 1.86 -9.80 0.06
CA GLY A 61 2.67 -10.18 1.22
C GLY A 61 2.30 -9.35 2.45
N LEU A 62 2.17 -8.03 2.29
CA LEU A 62 1.78 -7.11 3.35
C LEU A 62 0.39 -7.46 3.89
N TYR A 63 -0.60 -7.66 3.02
CA TYR A 63 -1.96 -8.05 3.41
C TYR A 63 -2.04 -9.43 4.09
N LYS A 64 -1.22 -10.40 3.67
CA LYS A 64 -1.20 -11.73 4.31
C LYS A 64 -0.37 -11.77 5.60
N TYR A 65 0.70 -10.99 5.67
CA TYR A 65 1.68 -11.04 6.75
C TYR A 65 1.32 -10.12 7.91
N LEU A 66 0.75 -8.94 7.65
CA LEU A 66 0.31 -8.01 8.71
C LEU A 66 -0.71 -8.62 9.67
N PRO A 67 -1.85 -9.21 9.25
CA PRO A 67 -2.84 -9.72 10.20
C PRO A 67 -2.25 -10.83 11.08
N HIS A 68 -1.33 -11.64 10.54
CA HIS A 68 -0.64 -12.69 11.30
C HIS A 68 0.27 -12.10 12.39
N HIS A 69 1.01 -11.03 12.09
CA HIS A 69 1.86 -10.35 13.08
C HIS A 69 1.10 -9.48 14.06
N LEU A 70 0.05 -8.80 13.59
CA LEU A 70 -0.80 -7.95 14.42
C LEU A 70 -1.47 -8.76 15.53
N HIS A 71 -1.88 -10.01 15.30
CA HIS A 71 -2.45 -10.85 16.34
C HIS A 71 -1.48 -11.10 17.51
N THR A 72 -0.22 -11.38 17.17
CA THR A 72 0.84 -11.64 18.17
C THR A 72 1.22 -10.35 18.91
N MET A 73 1.34 -9.23 18.18
CA MET A 73 1.65 -7.93 18.77
C MET A 73 0.49 -7.40 19.63
N GLN A 74 -0.76 -7.59 19.21
CA GLN A 74 -1.95 -7.17 19.96
C GLN A 74 -2.10 -7.96 21.26
N THR A 75 -1.78 -9.25 21.26
CA THR A 75 -1.81 -10.08 22.48
C THR A 75 -0.81 -9.54 23.53
N ARG A 76 0.42 -9.22 23.10
CA ARG A 76 1.43 -8.60 23.98
C ARG A 76 1.07 -7.16 24.36
N ALA A 77 0.58 -6.36 23.42
CA ALA A 77 0.20 -4.97 23.68
C ALA A 77 -0.98 -4.90 24.67
N ARG A 78 -1.95 -5.81 24.60
CA ARG A 78 -3.01 -5.93 25.61
C ARG A 78 -2.45 -6.25 26.99
N PHE A 79 -1.45 -7.14 27.08
CA PHE A 79 -0.79 -7.44 28.36
C PHE A 79 -0.16 -6.19 28.99
N TYR A 80 0.52 -5.36 28.19
CA TYR A 80 1.15 -4.13 28.68
C TYR A 80 0.21 -2.93 28.86
N LEU A 81 -0.84 -2.80 28.03
CA LEU A 81 -1.75 -1.65 28.05
C LEU A 81 -2.95 -1.81 28.98
N LEU A 82 -3.54 -3.01 29.05
CA LEU A 82 -4.70 -3.24 29.92
C LEU A 82 -4.27 -3.56 31.36
N GLY A 83 -2.98 -3.81 31.60
CA GLY A 83 -2.50 -4.26 32.90
C GLY A 83 -3.41 -5.36 33.42
N GLN A 84 -3.65 -6.41 32.63
CA GLN A 84 -4.41 -7.54 33.13
C GLN A 84 -3.51 -8.29 34.13
N ASP A 85 -3.48 -7.70 35.32
CA ASP A 85 -3.32 -8.34 36.59
C ASP A 85 -4.30 -9.51 36.63
N GLY A 86 -3.85 -10.69 36.21
CA GLY A 86 -3.98 -11.80 37.14
C GLY A 86 -2.68 -11.78 37.96
N GLY A 87 -2.54 -11.01 39.04
CA GLY A 87 -3.62 -10.59 39.93
C GLY A 87 -4.34 -11.78 40.57
N LYS A 88 -3.89 -12.99 40.29
CA LYS A 88 -4.04 -14.12 41.17
C LYS A 88 -2.64 -14.36 41.66
N ASP A 89 -2.33 -13.73 42.78
CA ASP A 89 -1.15 -14.06 43.55
C ASP A 89 -1.42 -15.48 44.07
N ASP A 90 -1.26 -16.50 43.24
CA ASP A 90 -1.25 -17.92 43.62
C ASP A 90 0.19 -18.43 43.74
N GLY A 91 1.12 -17.50 44.01
CA GLY A 91 2.43 -17.86 44.52
C GLY A 91 2.27 -18.79 45.73
N PRO A 92 3.20 -19.73 45.98
CA PRO A 92 3.11 -20.75 47.04
C PRO A 92 2.85 -20.22 48.46
N TRP A 93 2.95 -18.90 48.65
CA TRP A 93 2.87 -18.18 49.92
C TRP A 93 1.59 -17.34 50.07
N SER A 94 0.67 -17.35 49.11
CA SER A 94 -0.56 -16.56 49.14
C SER A 94 -1.53 -16.95 50.25
N GLY A 95 -1.54 -18.22 50.66
CA GLY A 95 -2.42 -18.72 51.73
C GLY A 95 -2.06 -18.28 53.16
N TRP A 96 -0.97 -17.54 53.37
CA TRP A 96 -0.60 -17.01 54.69
C TRP A 96 -1.23 -15.66 54.99
N ALA A 97 -1.66 -14.90 53.98
CA ALA A 97 -2.19 -13.55 54.16
C ALA A 97 -3.66 -13.53 54.66
N ASP A 98 -4.46 -14.55 54.30
CA ASP A 98 -5.89 -14.63 54.64
C ASP A 98 -6.17 -15.24 56.03
N ARG A 99 -5.15 -15.54 56.84
CA ARG A 99 -5.32 -16.23 58.14
C ARG A 99 -5.31 -15.33 59.38
N ASP A 100 -5.03 -14.03 59.22
CA ASP A 100 -4.82 -13.10 60.34
C ASP A 100 -5.88 -11.97 60.42
N LEU A 101 -7.07 -12.19 59.85
CA LEU A 101 -8.27 -11.35 60.03
C LEU A 101 -9.43 -12.17 60.63
#